data_AF-A0A4P7H9Q4-F1
#
_entry.id   AF-A0A4P7H9Q4-F1
#
_cell.length_a   1.000
_cell.length_b   1.000
_cell.length_c   1.000
_cell.angle_alpha   90.00
_cell.angle_beta   90.00
_cell.angle_gamma   90.00
#
_symmetry.space_group_name_H-M   'P 1'
#
loop_
_entity.id
_entity.type
_entity.pdbx_description
1 polymer ?
#
loop_
_entity_poly.entity_id
_entity_poly.type
_entity_poly.pdbx_seq_one_letter_code
_entity_poly.pdbx_strand_id
1 'polypeptide(L)'
;MKEGVMVSDPVVETIDAEAVAIDPVALVRETRKLAEQNPDFVYTKIFDDEWDGYKCRYVEAGCGSCLVGQAAINAGVPLRVVASWDLLGDTGIEHVMSRYGFADHPATAWLIGVQVDQDGGATWAGAVHDADRNVGEVGA
;
A
#
# COMPACT_ATOMS: atom_id res chain seq x y z
N MET A 1 49.86 -9.76 -6.14
CA MET A 1 48.89 -9.05 -5.28
C MET A 1 47.79 -8.57 -6.20
N LYS A 2 46.56 -9.10 -6.06
CA LYS A 2 45.43 -8.72 -6.92
C LYS A 2 44.72 -7.54 -6.26
N GLU A 3 44.68 -6.41 -6.94
CA GLU A 3 43.97 -5.23 -6.50
C GLU A 3 42.46 -5.50 -6.49
N GLY A 4 41.82 -5.20 -5.36
CA GLY A 4 40.40 -5.37 -5.13
C GLY A 4 39.61 -4.31 -5.89
N VAL A 5 38.71 -4.76 -6.74
CA VAL A 5 37.64 -3.92 -7.30
C VAL A 5 36.63 -3.70 -6.16
N MET A 6 36.66 -2.51 -5.56
CA MET A 6 35.56 -2.04 -4.73
C MET A 6 34.37 -1.78 -5.65
N VAL A 7 33.45 -2.74 -5.68
CA VAL A 7 32.14 -2.54 -6.29
C VAL A 7 31.41 -1.58 -5.37
N SER A 8 31.23 -0.34 -5.83
CA SER A 8 30.46 0.68 -5.14
C SER A 8 29.02 0.18 -5.00
N ASP A 9 28.45 0.29 -3.81
CA ASP A 9 27.04 0.04 -3.57
C ASP A 9 26.17 0.77 -4.60
N PRO A 10 25.08 0.15 -5.12
CA PRO A 10 24.17 0.85 -6.00
C PRO A 10 23.60 2.05 -5.25
N VAL A 11 23.85 3.24 -5.81
CA VAL A 11 23.26 4.49 -5.39
C VAL A 11 21.75 4.29 -5.39
N VAL A 12 21.17 4.15 -4.20
CA VAL A 12 19.74 4.36 -4.00
C VAL A 12 19.54 5.83 -4.31
N GLU A 13 19.19 6.13 -5.57
CA GLU A 13 18.76 7.47 -5.95
C GLU A 13 17.71 7.89 -4.93
N THR A 14 18.04 8.92 -4.16
CA THR A 14 17.11 9.61 -3.28
C THR A 14 15.94 10.01 -4.15
N ILE A 15 14.87 9.22 -4.10
CA ILE A 15 13.58 9.65 -4.61
C ILE A 15 13.30 10.91 -3.80
N ASP A 16 13.23 12.07 -4.46
CA ASP A 16 12.77 13.32 -3.83
C ASP A 16 11.34 13.08 -3.33
N ALA A 17 11.23 12.52 -2.13
CA ALA A 17 9.99 12.27 -1.42
C ALA A 17 9.24 13.59 -1.17
N GLU A 18 9.95 14.72 -1.26
CA GLU A 18 9.44 16.07 -1.09
C GLU A 18 8.44 16.52 -2.17
N ALA A 19 8.32 15.84 -3.32
CA ALA A 19 7.40 16.24 -4.40
C ALA A 19 6.23 15.26 -4.64
N VAL A 20 6.16 14.13 -3.94
CA VAL A 20 5.07 13.16 -4.14
C VAL A 20 3.99 13.40 -3.10
N ALA A 21 2.95 14.12 -3.50
CA ALA A 21 1.74 14.29 -2.72
C ALA A 21 0.89 13.02 -2.80
N ILE A 22 0.58 12.43 -1.64
CA ILE A 22 -0.56 11.52 -1.49
C ILE A 22 -1.79 12.39 -1.23
N ASP A 23 -2.88 12.11 -1.95
CA ASP A 23 -4.21 12.63 -1.61
C ASP A 23 -5.02 11.50 -0.94
N PRO A 24 -5.26 11.58 0.38
CA PRO A 24 -6.02 10.57 1.11
C PRO A 24 -7.42 10.32 0.56
N VAL A 25 -8.08 11.38 0.05
CA VAL A 25 -9.44 11.28 -0.50
C VAL A 25 -9.41 10.57 -1.84
N ALA A 26 -8.45 10.92 -2.71
CA ALA A 26 -8.26 10.23 -3.98
C ALA A 26 -7.95 8.74 -3.78
N LEU A 27 -7.14 8.40 -2.77
CA LEU A 27 -6.81 7.03 -2.44
C LEU A 27 -8.05 6.23 -2.00
N VAL A 28 -8.88 6.78 -1.12
CA VAL A 28 -10.15 6.15 -0.71
C VAL A 28 -11.09 5.97 -1.91
N ARG A 29 -11.24 6.99 -2.75
CA ARG A 29 -12.09 6.91 -3.95
C ARG A 29 -11.64 5.82 -4.91
N GLU A 30 -10.34 5.73 -5.21
CA GLU A 30 -9.82 4.66 -6.09
C GLU A 30 -9.91 3.28 -5.44
N THR A 31 -9.81 3.19 -4.11
CA THR A 31 -10.02 1.94 -3.36
C THR A 31 -11.44 1.42 -3.54
N ARG A 32 -12.45 2.28 -3.36
CA ARG A 32 -13.86 1.94 -3.58
C ARG A 32 -14.11 1.50 -5.02
N LYS A 33 -13.65 2.30 -5.98
CA LYS A 33 -13.82 2.01 -7.41
C LYS A 33 -13.22 0.66 -7.81
N LEU A 34 -12.03 0.31 -7.31
CA LEU A 34 -11.42 -0.99 -7.58
C LEU A 34 -12.23 -2.15 -6.98
N ALA A 35 -12.75 -1.99 -5.77
CA ALA A 35 -13.62 -2.96 -5.13
C ALA A 35 -14.95 -3.13 -5.87
N GLU A 36 -15.55 -2.05 -6.39
CA GLU A 36 -16.75 -2.12 -7.23
C GLU A 36 -16.48 -2.83 -8.56
N GLN A 37 -15.31 -2.62 -9.16
CA GLN A 37 -14.91 -3.25 -10.41
C GLN A 37 -14.56 -4.74 -10.25
N ASN A 38 -14.10 -5.15 -9.06
CA ASN A 38 -13.61 -6.50 -8.77
C ASN A 38 -14.13 -6.98 -7.40
N PRO A 39 -15.45 -7.09 -7.20
CA PRO A 39 -16.05 -7.26 -5.87
C PRO A 39 -15.71 -8.59 -5.20
N ASP A 40 -15.47 -9.63 -6.00
CA ASP A 40 -15.18 -10.98 -5.53
C ASP A 40 -13.68 -11.29 -5.45
N PHE A 41 -12.81 -10.33 -5.80
CA PHE A 41 -11.36 -10.55 -5.76
C PHE A 41 -10.89 -10.70 -4.32
N VAL A 42 -10.12 -11.76 -4.05
CA VAL A 42 -9.47 -12.02 -2.77
C VAL A 42 -7.96 -11.91 -2.96
N TYR A 43 -7.35 -11.01 -2.20
CA TYR A 43 -5.90 -10.86 -2.20
C TYR A 43 -5.23 -12.11 -1.63
N THR A 44 -4.23 -12.61 -2.33
CA THR A 44 -3.41 -13.73 -1.86
C THR A 44 -2.08 -13.20 -1.36
N LYS A 45 -1.81 -13.39 -0.07
CA LYS A 45 -0.52 -13.04 0.53
C LYS A 45 0.60 -13.84 -0.11
N ILE A 46 1.79 -13.26 -0.13
CA ILE A 46 2.98 -13.87 -0.72
C ILE A 46 3.82 -14.44 0.41
N PHE A 47 4.30 -15.67 0.25
CA PHE A 47 5.26 -16.25 1.19
C PHE A 47 6.62 -15.58 0.97
N ASP A 48 7.20 -15.04 2.03
CA ASP A 48 8.50 -14.39 2.06
C ASP A 48 9.49 -15.30 2.79
N ASP A 49 10.40 -15.91 2.03
CA ASP A 49 11.38 -16.89 2.54
C ASP A 49 12.36 -16.26 3.56
N GLU A 50 12.63 -14.95 3.47
CA GLU A 50 13.55 -14.27 4.39
C GLU A 50 12.93 -14.10 5.79
N TRP A 51 11.60 -14.01 5.85
CA TRP A 51 10.83 -13.82 7.08
C TRP A 51 10.11 -15.09 7.56
N ASP A 52 10.23 -16.21 6.83
CA ASP A 52 9.53 -17.48 7.09
C ASP A 52 8.02 -17.27 7.35
N GLY A 53 7.36 -16.50 6.48
CA GLY A 53 5.97 -16.12 6.69
C GLY A 53 5.28 -15.46 5.50
N TYR A 54 3.96 -15.31 5.59
CA TYR A 54 3.19 -14.60 4.58
C TYR A 54 3.26 -13.09 4.83
N LYS A 55 3.76 -12.35 3.83
CA LYS A 55 3.81 -10.88 3.84
C LYS A 55 2.84 -10.30 2.82
N CYS A 56 2.20 -9.20 3.21
CA CYS A 56 1.40 -8.40 2.31
C CYS A 56 2.32 -7.41 1.60
N ARG A 57 2.12 -7.25 0.28
CA ARG A 57 2.89 -6.32 -0.53
C ARG A 57 1.96 -5.34 -1.24
N TYR A 58 2.35 -4.07 -1.26
CA TYR A 58 1.70 -3.05 -2.06
C TYR A 58 2.04 -3.24 -3.54
N VAL A 59 3.28 -3.61 -3.86
CA VAL A 59 3.71 -3.88 -5.24
C VAL A 59 4.29 -5.28 -5.36
N GLU A 60 3.90 -6.00 -6.41
CA GLU A 60 4.50 -7.27 -6.80
C GLU A 60 4.61 -7.32 -8.33
N ALA A 61 5.68 -7.88 -8.86
CA ALA A 61 5.91 -8.01 -10.31
C ALA A 61 5.71 -6.70 -11.13
N GLY A 62 5.94 -5.53 -10.51
CA GLY A 62 5.83 -4.22 -11.17
C GLY A 62 4.40 -3.65 -11.27
N CYS A 63 3.42 -4.22 -10.58
CA CYS A 63 2.06 -3.68 -10.48
C CYS A 63 1.58 -3.64 -9.02
N GLY A 64 0.46 -2.94 -8.77
CA GLY A 64 -0.18 -2.95 -7.46
C GLY A 64 -0.69 -4.36 -7.16
N SER A 65 -0.26 -4.91 -6.04
CA SER A 65 -0.56 -6.29 -5.65
C SER A 65 -1.79 -6.34 -4.75
N CYS A 66 -1.79 -5.55 -3.67
CA CYS A 66 -2.95 -5.39 -2.82
C CYS A 66 -3.88 -4.26 -3.31
N LEU A 67 -5.12 -4.25 -2.82
CA LEU A 67 -6.13 -3.24 -3.15
C LEU A 67 -5.62 -1.82 -2.91
N VAL A 68 -5.02 -1.57 -1.75
CA VAL A 68 -4.50 -0.24 -1.38
C VAL A 68 -3.31 0.16 -2.25
N GLY A 69 -2.43 -0.80 -2.59
CA GLY A 69 -1.29 -0.56 -3.47
C GLY A 69 -1.72 -0.22 -4.90
N GLN A 70 -2.68 -0.98 -5.44
CA GLN A 70 -3.24 -0.71 -6.76
C GLN A 70 -4.05 0.59 -6.78
N ALA A 71 -4.78 0.91 -5.72
CA ALA A 71 -5.50 2.17 -5.57
C ALA A 71 -4.55 3.37 -5.53
N ALA A 72 -3.43 3.27 -4.82
CA ALA A 72 -2.42 4.33 -4.75
C ALA A 72 -1.80 4.64 -6.13
N ILE A 73 -1.46 3.59 -6.89
CA ILE A 73 -0.97 3.76 -8.26
C ILE A 73 -2.02 4.44 -9.14
N ASN A 74 -3.28 4.00 -9.06
CA ASN A 74 -4.37 4.61 -9.81
C ASN A 74 -4.67 6.06 -9.39
N ALA A 75 -4.45 6.40 -8.12
CA ALA A 75 -4.57 7.75 -7.59
C ALA A 75 -3.40 8.67 -7.97
N GLY A 76 -2.41 8.17 -8.71
CA GLY A 76 -1.30 8.95 -9.24
C GLY A 76 -0.01 8.87 -8.42
N VAL A 77 0.03 8.04 -7.37
CA VAL A 77 1.28 7.79 -6.65
C VAL A 77 2.22 6.99 -7.56
N PRO A 78 3.46 7.45 -7.81
CA PRO A 78 4.37 6.73 -8.68
C PRO A 78 4.64 5.31 -8.19
N LEU A 79 4.65 4.33 -9.09
CA LEU A 79 4.91 2.91 -8.77
C LEU A 79 6.14 2.72 -7.86
N ARG A 80 7.26 3.42 -8.16
CA ARG A 80 8.49 3.37 -7.35
C ARG A 80 8.30 3.82 -5.89
N VAL A 81 7.37 4.76 -5.67
CA VAL A 81 7.04 5.24 -4.32
C VAL A 81 6.19 4.21 -3.60
N VAL A 82 5.18 3.67 -4.26
CA VAL A 82 4.34 2.61 -3.68
C VAL A 82 5.19 1.38 -3.34
N ALA A 83 6.11 0.98 -4.22
CA ALA A 83 7.05 -0.12 -3.95
C ALA A 83 7.97 0.16 -2.75
N SER A 84 8.29 1.43 -2.45
CA SER A 84 9.08 1.76 -1.27
C SER A 84 8.32 1.57 0.05
N TRP A 85 6.99 1.48 0.00
CA TRP A 85 6.18 1.22 1.20
C TRP A 85 6.37 -0.21 1.72
N ASP A 86 6.72 -1.16 0.84
CA ASP A 86 7.03 -2.55 1.22
C ASP A 86 8.34 -2.69 2.01
N LEU A 87 9.20 -1.66 1.94
CA LEU A 87 10.47 -1.56 2.65
C LEU A 87 10.34 -0.87 4.02
N LEU A 88 9.16 -0.36 4.35
CA LEU A 88 8.90 0.14 5.70
C LEU A 88 8.91 -1.07 6.65
N GLY A 89 9.63 -0.95 7.76
CA GLY A 89 9.79 -2.03 8.74
C GLY A 89 8.46 -2.53 9.35
N ASP A 90 7.41 -1.72 9.21
CA ASP A 90 6.02 -2.10 9.39
C ASP A 90 5.25 -1.78 8.09
N THR A 91 4.59 -2.77 7.50
CA THR A 91 3.93 -2.66 6.18
C THR A 91 2.48 -2.17 6.24
N GLY A 92 2.00 -1.76 7.40
CA GLY A 92 0.67 -1.20 7.57
C GLY A 92 0.54 0.18 6.95
N ILE A 93 -0.63 0.47 6.35
CA ILE A 93 -0.93 1.73 5.68
C ILE A 93 -0.88 2.91 6.66
N GLU A 94 -1.07 2.68 7.96
CA GLU A 94 -0.90 3.68 9.02
C GLU A 94 0.51 4.29 9.03
N HIS A 95 1.54 3.49 8.75
CA HIS A 95 2.92 3.98 8.72
C HIS A 95 3.18 4.84 7.50
N VAL A 96 2.60 4.45 6.35
CA VAL A 96 2.62 5.25 5.14
C VAL A 96 1.89 6.57 5.40
N MET A 97 0.64 6.54 5.84
CA MET A 97 -0.16 7.74 6.08
C MET A 97 0.49 8.68 7.09
N SER A 98 1.06 8.15 8.18
CA SER A 98 1.81 8.93 9.17
C SER A 98 3.04 9.61 8.56
N ARG A 99 3.81 8.90 7.72
CA ARG A 99 4.98 9.46 7.01
C ARG A 99 4.63 10.66 6.12
N TYR A 100 3.42 10.68 5.57
CA TYR A 100 2.92 11.79 4.74
C TYR A 100 2.08 12.82 5.53
N GLY A 101 2.07 12.76 6.86
CA GLY A 101 1.39 13.74 7.71
C GLY A 101 -0.12 13.55 7.85
N PHE A 102 -0.62 12.36 7.55
CA PHE A 102 -2.04 12.01 7.57
C PHE A 102 -2.44 11.05 8.69
N ALA A 103 -1.62 10.90 9.74
CA ALA A 103 -1.90 9.99 10.85
C ALA A 103 -3.33 10.15 11.40
N ASP A 104 -3.75 11.40 11.64
CA ASP A 104 -5.08 11.73 12.20
C ASP A 104 -6.18 11.95 11.13
N HIS A 105 -5.86 11.74 9.85
CA HIS A 105 -6.85 11.91 8.79
C HIS A 105 -7.89 10.77 8.84
N PRO A 106 -9.20 11.02 8.69
CA PRO A 106 -10.23 9.98 8.74
C PRO A 106 -10.00 8.82 7.76
N ALA A 107 -9.43 9.11 6.59
CA ALA A 107 -9.06 8.10 5.60
C ALA A 107 -8.06 7.07 6.13
N THR A 108 -7.19 7.45 7.08
CA THR A 108 -6.19 6.54 7.64
C THR A 108 -6.86 5.41 8.41
N ALA A 109 -7.80 5.72 9.32
CA ALA A 109 -8.57 4.71 10.03
C ALA A 109 -9.36 3.81 9.06
N TRP A 110 -9.94 4.39 8.02
CA TRP A 110 -10.68 3.64 7.00
C TRP A 110 -9.78 2.70 6.19
N LEU A 111 -8.62 3.19 5.71
CA LEU A 111 -7.66 2.38 4.94
C LEU A 111 -7.04 1.26 5.77
N ILE A 112 -6.79 1.49 7.07
CA ILE A 112 -6.36 0.44 8.00
C ILE A 112 -7.40 -0.69 8.02
N GLY A 113 -8.69 -0.35 8.15
CA GLY A 113 -9.78 -1.34 8.13
C GLY A 113 -9.78 -2.18 6.85
N VAL A 114 -9.69 -1.51 5.69
CA VAL A 114 -9.62 -2.20 4.39
C VAL A 114 -8.43 -3.15 4.32
N GLN A 115 -7.24 -2.70 4.73
CA GLN A 115 -6.04 -3.53 4.68
C GLN A 115 -6.14 -4.73 5.62
N VAL A 116 -6.62 -4.54 6.86
CA VAL A 116 -6.79 -5.62 7.84
C VAL A 116 -7.75 -6.69 7.33
N ASP A 117 -8.91 -6.30 6.78
CA ASP A 117 -9.91 -7.27 6.30
C ASP A 117 -9.43 -8.01 5.04
N GLN A 118 -8.81 -7.29 4.09
CA GLN A 118 -8.17 -7.91 2.94
C GLN A 118 -7.10 -8.92 3.37
N ASP A 119 -6.26 -8.55 4.33
CA ASP A 119 -5.23 -9.43 4.87
C ASP A 119 -5.83 -10.59 5.66
N GLY A 120 -7.08 -10.47 6.12
CA GLY A 120 -7.89 -11.55 6.66
C GLY A 120 -8.47 -12.50 5.60
N GLY A 121 -8.27 -12.21 4.31
CA GLY A 121 -8.81 -12.99 3.19
C GLY A 121 -10.23 -12.57 2.77
N ALA A 122 -10.71 -11.40 3.19
CA ALA A 122 -11.96 -10.85 2.69
C ALA A 122 -11.86 -10.54 1.19
N THR A 123 -13.01 -10.55 0.51
CA THR A 123 -13.08 -9.97 -0.84
C THR A 123 -12.89 -8.46 -0.76
N TRP A 124 -12.44 -7.85 -1.85
CA TRP A 124 -12.27 -6.39 -1.90
C TRP A 124 -13.56 -5.62 -1.58
N ALA A 125 -14.72 -6.06 -2.10
CA ALA A 125 -15.99 -5.45 -1.72
C ALA A 125 -16.32 -5.64 -0.23
N GLY A 126 -16.03 -6.82 0.33
CA GLY A 126 -16.22 -7.10 1.75
C GLY A 126 -15.39 -6.18 2.64
N ALA A 127 -14.09 -6.03 2.34
CA ALA A 127 -13.19 -5.17 3.09
C ALA A 127 -13.61 -3.69 3.05
N VAL A 128 -14.06 -3.19 1.90
CA VAL A 128 -14.59 -1.82 1.76
C VAL A 128 -15.88 -1.63 2.54
N HIS A 129 -16.83 -2.56 2.42
CA HIS A 129 -18.11 -2.49 3.14
C HIS A 129 -17.92 -2.51 4.66
N ASP A 130 -16.99 -3.33 5.16
CA ASP A 130 -16.73 -3.42 6.58
C ASP A 130 -15.99 -2.19 7.12
N ALA A 131 -15.06 -1.61 6.34
CA ALA A 131 -14.47 -0.32 6.66
C ALA A 131 -15.51 0.81 6.72
N ASP A 132 -16.46 0.86 5.77
CA ASP A 132 -17.57 1.82 5.76
C ASP A 132 -18.46 1.70 7.00
N ARG A 133 -18.79 0.46 7.38
CA ARG A 133 -19.61 0.19 8.58
C ARG A 133 -18.92 0.66 9.86
N ASN A 134 -17.59 0.48 9.94
CA ASN A 134 -16.84 0.70 11.17
C ASN A 134 -16.41 2.17 11.36
N VAL A 135 -16.07 2.87 10.27
CA VAL A 135 -15.54 4.25 10.32
C VAL A 135 -16.56 5.28 9.80
N GLY A 136 -17.51 4.86 8.97
CA GLY A 136 -18.41 5.73 8.23
C GLY A 136 -17.89 6.06 6.83
N GLU A 137 -18.70 6.77 6.05
CA GLU A 137 -18.31 7.21 4.70
C GLU A 137 -17.22 8.28 4.78
N VAL A 138 -16.02 7.94 4.32
CA VAL A 138 -14.91 8.88 4.12
C VAL A 138 -14.76 9.14 2.62
N GLY A 139 -14.61 10.43 2.24
CA GLY A 139 -14.20 10.82 0.90
C GLY A 139 -15.24 10.67 -0.21
N ALA A 140 -16.53 10.78 0.11
CA ALA A 140 -17.62 10.92 -0.85
C ALA A 140 -17.52 12.21 -1.68
#